data_AF-A0A9Q0FU42-F1
#
_entry.id   AF-A0A9Q0FU42-F1
#
_cell.length_a   1.000
_cell.length_b   1.000
_cell.length_c   1.000
_cell.angle_alpha   90.00
_cell.angle_beta   90.00
_cell.angle_gamma   90.00
#
_symmetry.space_group_name_H-M   'P 1'
#
loop_
_entity.id
_entity.type
_entity.pdbx_description
1 polymer ?
#
loop_
_entity_poly.entity_id
_entity_poly.type
_entity_poly.pdbx_seq_one_letter_code
_entity_poly.pdbx_strand_id
1 'polypeptide(L)'
;MFRFLLPLFRLELRGVFVLLRYIGLASGIPNFYDRGAFESSQIDEWLDYAPILSSGSEFENACKYIDSFLEKRTFLVGHSLSTADIAIWNWGEMGKPEEVKEIYKSCSLVQFNYSRSHQHIFGKKGSGKPVVAKPKGAQVVNGAIPEKGKTGTGPSSEVDLPGAEIGKVRLRFAPEPSGFLHIGHLKAALLNQYFAQRYQGQLILRFDDTNPAKESSEFVENLMKDVETLGVKYVAITHTSDYFPQLMEMAEKLIREKAYVDDTPQEQMRKERMDGIESKCRNNTIEENLKLWKEMIAGSERGLKCCLRGKLDMQDPNKSLRDPVYYRSNPVPHHRIGAKYKIYPTYDFACPFVDALEGITHALRSSEYHDRNAQYERILQDMGLRKVNIYEFSRLNMVYTLLSKRNLRWFVENGKVEGWDDPRFPTAQGIVRRGLKIEALVQFILEQHAL
;
A
#
# COMPACT_ATOMS: atom_id res chain seq x y z
N MET A 1 -15.90 -42.63 -4.67
CA MET A 1 -14.59 -43.31 -4.81
C MET A 1 -14.00 -42.89 -6.16
N PHE A 2 -12.95 -42.06 -6.15
CA PHE A 2 -12.29 -41.56 -7.38
C PHE A 2 -11.28 -42.58 -7.92
N ARG A 3 -11.13 -42.67 -9.26
CA ARG A 3 -10.25 -43.64 -9.94
C ARG A 3 -9.35 -42.92 -10.95
N PHE A 4 -8.08 -43.31 -11.02
CA PHE A 4 -7.12 -42.83 -12.03
C PHE A 4 -6.34 -44.03 -12.61
N LEU A 5 -6.27 -44.11 -13.94
CA LEU A 5 -5.67 -45.23 -14.69
C LEU A 5 -4.31 -44.79 -15.27
N LEU A 6 -3.24 -45.48 -14.90
CA LEU A 6 -1.90 -45.28 -15.44
C LEU A 6 -1.73 -46.08 -16.75
N PRO A 7 -1.48 -45.42 -17.91
CA PRO A 7 -1.58 -46.08 -19.23
C PRO A 7 -0.56 -47.20 -19.49
N LEU A 8 0.58 -47.22 -18.79
CA LEU A 8 1.72 -48.08 -19.16
C LEU A 8 1.82 -49.42 -18.41
N PHE A 9 1.10 -49.64 -17.29
CA PHE A 9 1.32 -50.84 -16.46
C PHE A 9 0.06 -51.53 -15.88
N ARG A 10 -1.17 -51.11 -16.25
CA ARG A 10 -2.43 -51.63 -15.65
C ARG A 10 -2.44 -51.60 -14.10
N LEU A 11 -1.70 -50.70 -13.48
CA LEU A 11 -1.73 -50.46 -12.03
C LEU A 11 -2.79 -49.40 -11.71
N GLU A 12 -3.64 -49.67 -10.73
CA GLU A 12 -4.76 -48.81 -10.33
C GLU A 12 -4.51 -48.22 -8.94
N LEU A 13 -4.50 -46.88 -8.83
CA LEU A 13 -4.45 -46.20 -7.53
C LEU A 13 -5.86 -45.93 -7.02
N ARG A 14 -6.09 -46.22 -5.72
CA ARG A 14 -7.39 -46.03 -5.05
C ARG A 14 -7.22 -45.26 -3.75
N GLY A 15 -8.14 -44.33 -3.50
CA GLY A 15 -8.16 -43.50 -2.28
C GLY A 15 -7.78 -42.05 -2.57
N VAL A 16 -8.49 -41.11 -1.93
CA VAL A 16 -8.32 -39.67 -2.19
C VAL A 16 -6.90 -39.21 -1.84
N PHE A 17 -6.34 -39.65 -0.71
CA PHE A 17 -4.98 -39.30 -0.31
C PHE A 17 -3.92 -39.96 -1.17
N VAL A 18 -4.11 -41.22 -1.59
CA VAL A 18 -3.20 -41.88 -2.53
C VAL A 18 -3.14 -41.13 -3.87
N LEU A 19 -4.29 -40.64 -4.35
CA LEU A 19 -4.37 -39.82 -5.56
C LEU A 19 -3.75 -38.44 -5.35
N LEU A 20 -3.96 -37.79 -4.21
CA LEU A 20 -3.33 -36.51 -3.86
C LEU A 20 -1.81 -36.62 -3.78
N ARG A 21 -1.28 -37.68 -3.16
CA ARG A 21 0.17 -37.97 -3.13
C ARG A 21 0.73 -38.17 -4.53
N TYR A 22 0.03 -38.97 -5.36
CA TYR A 22 0.43 -39.21 -6.74
C TYR A 22 0.44 -37.93 -7.58
N ILE A 23 -0.62 -37.11 -7.49
CA ILE A 23 -0.67 -35.80 -8.15
C ILE A 23 0.43 -34.90 -7.59
N GLY A 24 0.64 -34.91 -6.27
CA GLY A 24 1.72 -34.24 -5.57
C GLY A 24 3.07 -34.45 -6.23
N LEU A 25 3.43 -35.72 -6.41
CA LEU A 25 4.66 -36.19 -7.03
C LEU A 25 4.73 -35.92 -8.55
N ALA A 26 3.60 -36.02 -9.25
CA ALA A 26 3.54 -35.93 -10.71
C ALA A 26 3.31 -34.52 -11.26
N SER A 27 2.85 -33.56 -10.43
CA SER A 27 2.39 -32.24 -10.87
C SER A 27 3.49 -31.31 -11.39
N GLY A 28 4.77 -31.62 -11.11
CA GLY A 28 5.89 -30.73 -11.40
C GLY A 28 5.88 -29.43 -10.58
N ILE A 29 4.94 -29.25 -9.64
CA ILE A 29 4.89 -28.11 -8.73
C ILE A 29 5.97 -28.33 -7.66
N PRO A 30 6.97 -27.44 -7.55
CA PRO A 30 8.04 -27.59 -6.57
C PRO A 30 7.46 -27.69 -5.17
N ASN A 31 7.97 -28.66 -4.40
CA ASN A 31 7.61 -28.85 -3.00
C ASN A 31 6.14 -29.22 -2.77
N PHE A 32 5.38 -29.67 -3.77
CA PHE A 32 3.94 -29.88 -3.58
C PHE A 32 3.59 -31.11 -2.73
N TYR A 33 4.45 -32.14 -2.76
CA TYR A 33 4.41 -33.27 -1.84
C TYR A 33 5.80 -33.67 -1.37
N ASP A 34 6.74 -33.90 -2.29
CA ASP A 34 8.08 -34.37 -1.92
C ASP A 34 8.99 -33.20 -1.51
N ARG A 35 9.29 -33.11 -0.22
CA ARG A 35 10.20 -32.12 0.39
C ARG A 35 11.22 -32.72 1.35
N GLY A 36 11.43 -34.04 1.25
CA GLY A 36 12.20 -34.81 2.23
C GLY A 36 11.33 -35.41 3.34
N ALA A 37 11.87 -36.42 4.00
CA ALA A 37 11.10 -37.35 4.83
C ALA A 37 10.28 -36.69 5.95
N PHE A 38 10.81 -35.64 6.57
CA PHE A 38 10.13 -34.95 7.67
C PHE A 38 8.87 -34.21 7.18
N GLU A 39 9.03 -33.30 6.21
CA GLU A 39 7.91 -32.49 5.71
C GLU A 39 6.89 -33.35 4.96
N SER A 40 7.31 -34.37 4.21
CA SER A 40 6.38 -35.33 3.59
C SER A 40 5.56 -36.09 4.65
N SER A 41 6.14 -36.41 5.81
CA SER A 41 5.41 -37.03 6.93
C SER A 41 4.41 -36.07 7.58
N GLN A 42 4.76 -34.78 7.71
CA GLN A 42 3.81 -33.76 8.19
C GLN A 42 2.65 -33.57 7.22
N ILE A 43 2.91 -33.66 5.91
CA ILE A 43 1.84 -33.62 4.91
C ILE A 43 0.90 -34.81 5.14
N ASP A 44 1.45 -36.00 5.33
CA ASP A 44 0.66 -37.21 5.58
C ASP A 44 -0.17 -37.12 6.87
N GLU A 45 0.36 -36.53 7.94
CA GLU A 45 -0.38 -36.23 9.17
C GLU A 45 -1.62 -35.35 8.88
N TRP A 46 -1.48 -34.30 8.09
CA TRP A 46 -2.60 -33.43 7.71
C TRP A 46 -3.59 -34.09 6.75
N LEU A 47 -3.11 -34.95 5.85
CA LEU A 47 -3.98 -35.78 5.01
C LEU A 47 -4.83 -36.70 5.88
N ASP A 48 -4.23 -37.35 6.88
CA ASP A 48 -4.94 -38.21 7.83
C ASP A 48 -5.90 -37.42 8.75
N TYR A 49 -5.60 -36.14 9.02
CA TYR A 49 -6.46 -35.24 9.78
C TYR A 49 -7.69 -34.72 9.00
N ALA A 50 -7.55 -34.50 7.69
CA ALA A 50 -8.59 -33.89 6.85
C ALA A 50 -9.99 -34.52 6.95
N PRO A 51 -10.17 -35.85 7.06
CA PRO A 51 -11.48 -36.47 7.21
C PRO A 51 -12.29 -36.01 8.42
N ILE A 52 -11.64 -35.54 9.49
CA ILE A 52 -12.31 -35.03 10.71
C ILE A 52 -13.22 -33.83 10.36
N LEU A 53 -12.95 -33.13 9.26
CA LEU A 53 -13.75 -32.02 8.78
C LEU A 53 -15.09 -32.42 8.14
N SER A 54 -15.33 -33.72 7.87
CA SER A 54 -16.46 -34.18 7.04
C SER A 54 -17.84 -33.84 7.60
N SER A 55 -18.04 -33.86 8.93
CA SER A 55 -19.21 -33.36 9.69
C SER A 55 -19.30 -34.10 11.03
N GLY A 56 -19.70 -33.43 12.11
CA GLY A 56 -19.92 -34.05 13.43
C GLY A 56 -19.65 -33.08 14.57
N SER A 57 -19.75 -33.56 15.82
CA SER A 57 -19.41 -32.80 17.04
C SER A 57 -17.94 -32.39 17.11
N GLU A 58 -17.09 -33.02 16.32
CA GLU A 58 -15.64 -32.77 16.27
C GLU A 58 -15.27 -31.65 15.30
N PHE A 59 -16.18 -31.22 14.42
CA PHE A 59 -15.90 -30.25 13.36
C PHE A 59 -15.44 -28.90 13.90
N GLU A 60 -16.14 -28.36 14.92
CA GLU A 60 -15.78 -27.07 15.51
C GLU A 60 -14.41 -27.10 16.19
N ASN A 61 -14.10 -28.21 16.87
CA ASN A 61 -12.80 -28.41 17.50
C ASN A 61 -11.68 -28.55 16.46
N ALA A 62 -11.96 -29.24 15.34
CA ALA A 62 -11.03 -29.33 14.25
C ALA A 62 -10.74 -27.98 13.58
N CYS A 63 -11.77 -27.15 13.39
CA CYS A 63 -11.59 -25.78 12.89
C CYS A 63 -10.77 -24.94 13.87
N LYS A 64 -11.08 -24.98 15.17
CA LYS A 64 -10.29 -24.27 16.20
C LYS A 64 -8.82 -24.72 16.23
N TYR A 65 -8.57 -26.01 16.07
CA TYR A 65 -7.21 -26.54 16.00
C TYR A 65 -6.45 -26.01 14.78
N ILE A 66 -7.09 -26.03 13.60
CA ILE A 66 -6.52 -25.47 12.37
C ILE A 66 -6.26 -23.96 12.51
N ASP A 67 -7.24 -23.21 13.03
CA ASP A 67 -7.10 -21.76 13.24
C ASP A 67 -5.94 -21.46 14.20
N SER A 68 -5.84 -22.19 15.31
CA SER A 68 -4.73 -22.04 16.25
C SER A 68 -3.38 -22.41 15.62
N PHE A 69 -3.35 -23.44 14.77
CA PHE A 69 -2.13 -23.85 14.07
C PHE A 69 -1.67 -22.78 13.06
N LEU A 70 -2.63 -22.17 12.36
CA LEU A 70 -2.39 -21.15 11.32
C LEU A 70 -2.22 -19.73 11.86
N GLU A 71 -2.54 -19.48 13.13
CA GLU A 71 -2.35 -18.17 13.78
C GLU A 71 -0.93 -17.60 13.55
N LYS A 72 0.06 -18.49 13.51
CA LYS A 72 1.49 -18.15 13.32
C LYS A 72 2.07 -18.67 12.00
N ARG A 73 1.26 -19.25 11.12
CA ARG A 73 1.73 -19.99 9.94
C ARG A 73 0.89 -19.67 8.72
N THR A 74 1.55 -19.58 7.56
CA THR A 74 0.86 -19.35 6.29
C THR A 74 0.49 -20.65 5.57
N PHE A 75 1.19 -21.75 5.87
CA PHE A 75 0.96 -23.07 5.28
C PHE A 75 0.93 -24.14 6.36
N LEU A 76 0.23 -25.23 6.11
CA LEU A 76 0.18 -26.36 7.04
C LEU A 76 1.54 -27.06 7.19
N VAL A 77 2.34 -27.05 6.12
CA VAL A 77 3.68 -27.64 6.09
C VAL A 77 4.67 -26.71 5.41
N GLY A 78 5.80 -26.46 6.08
CA GLY A 78 6.89 -25.64 5.56
C GLY A 78 6.48 -24.20 5.23
N HIS A 79 6.91 -23.72 4.05
CA HIS A 79 6.75 -22.32 3.61
C HIS A 79 6.14 -22.15 2.21
N SER A 80 5.49 -23.18 1.67
CA SER A 80 4.78 -23.07 0.38
C SER A 80 3.62 -24.06 0.31
N LEU A 81 2.69 -23.85 -0.63
CA LEU A 81 1.51 -24.69 -0.82
C LEU A 81 1.86 -26.16 -0.96
N SER A 82 1.12 -27.02 -0.27
CA SER A 82 1.27 -28.48 -0.30
C SER A 82 -0.06 -29.19 -0.50
N THR A 83 0.01 -30.49 -0.76
CA THR A 83 -1.18 -31.35 -0.81
C THR A 83 -1.96 -31.40 0.51
N ALA A 84 -1.33 -31.12 1.65
CA ALA A 84 -2.03 -30.97 2.94
C ALA A 84 -2.99 -29.78 2.93
N ASP A 85 -2.54 -28.62 2.45
CA ASP A 85 -3.38 -27.42 2.32
C ASP A 85 -4.55 -27.66 1.36
N ILE A 86 -4.35 -28.46 0.31
CA ILE A 86 -5.46 -28.79 -0.60
C ILE A 86 -6.46 -29.73 0.06
N ALA A 87 -5.99 -30.74 0.77
CA ALA A 87 -6.84 -31.74 1.41
C ALA A 87 -7.72 -31.11 2.47
N ILE A 88 -7.15 -30.33 3.39
CA ILE A 88 -7.87 -29.71 4.50
C ILE A 88 -8.96 -28.77 3.98
N TRP A 89 -8.68 -27.95 2.96
CA TRP A 89 -9.64 -26.98 2.43
C TRP A 89 -10.75 -27.61 1.61
N ASN A 90 -10.44 -28.60 0.76
CA ASN A 90 -11.47 -29.30 -0.02
C ASN A 90 -12.40 -30.12 0.89
N TRP A 91 -11.89 -30.67 1.98
CA TRP A 91 -12.70 -31.44 2.91
C TRP A 91 -13.61 -30.56 3.78
N GLY A 92 -13.18 -29.34 4.08
CA GLY A 92 -14.03 -28.34 4.73
C GLY A 92 -15.23 -27.90 3.88
N GLU A 93 -15.10 -27.88 2.55
CA GLU A 93 -16.16 -27.46 1.62
C GLU A 93 -17.12 -28.57 1.18
N MET A 94 -16.70 -29.83 1.20
CA MET A 94 -17.47 -30.95 0.62
C MET A 94 -18.79 -31.21 1.38
N GLY A 95 -19.91 -31.07 0.69
CA GLY A 95 -21.22 -31.55 1.15
C GLY A 95 -21.93 -30.73 2.22
N LYS A 96 -21.44 -29.52 2.55
CA LYS A 96 -21.98 -28.71 3.65
C LYS A 96 -23.05 -27.69 3.22
N PRO A 97 -23.99 -27.31 4.13
CA PRO A 97 -24.87 -26.17 3.94
C PRO A 97 -24.09 -24.86 3.77
N GLU A 98 -24.65 -23.89 3.04
CA GLU A 98 -23.95 -22.66 2.66
C GLU A 98 -23.50 -21.82 3.87
N GLU A 99 -24.26 -21.85 4.98
CA GLU A 99 -23.93 -21.18 6.24
C GLU A 99 -22.63 -21.69 6.87
N VAL A 100 -22.38 -23.00 6.80
CA VAL A 100 -21.13 -23.62 7.33
C VAL A 100 -19.95 -23.35 6.40
N LYS A 101 -20.20 -23.20 5.10
CA LYS A 101 -19.17 -22.76 4.15
C LYS A 101 -18.76 -21.32 4.40
N GLU A 102 -19.67 -20.43 4.77
CA GLU A 102 -19.33 -19.05 5.14
C GLU A 102 -18.48 -18.99 6.41
N ILE A 103 -18.77 -19.82 7.43
CA ILE A 103 -17.93 -19.96 8.62
C ILE A 103 -16.53 -20.45 8.22
N TYR A 104 -16.44 -21.48 7.38
CA TYR A 104 -15.16 -22.01 6.91
C TYR A 104 -14.36 -21.01 6.06
N LYS A 105 -15.04 -20.26 5.17
CA LYS A 105 -14.45 -19.13 4.41
C LYS A 105 -13.93 -18.03 5.33
N SER A 106 -14.53 -17.85 6.51
CA SER A 106 -14.11 -16.85 7.49
C SER A 106 -12.90 -17.27 8.34
N CYS A 107 -12.65 -18.57 8.51
CA CYS A 107 -11.57 -19.12 9.33
C CYS A 107 -10.17 -18.97 8.72
N SER A 108 -10.01 -18.91 7.39
CA SER A 108 -8.73 -18.51 6.76
C SER A 108 -8.87 -17.98 5.33
N LEU A 109 -9.23 -16.69 5.23
CA LEU A 109 -9.39 -15.97 3.96
C LEU A 109 -8.12 -15.95 3.06
N VAL A 110 -6.94 -16.15 3.66
CA VAL A 110 -5.62 -16.06 3.01
C VAL A 110 -5.42 -17.12 1.93
N GLN A 111 -5.74 -18.38 2.22
CA GLN A 111 -5.47 -19.52 1.34
C GLN A 111 -6.69 -19.91 0.49
N PHE A 112 -7.91 -19.56 0.92
CA PHE A 112 -9.13 -19.71 0.11
C PHE A 112 -9.03 -18.89 -1.20
N ASN A 113 -8.52 -17.65 -1.12
CA ASN A 113 -8.32 -16.82 -2.30
C ASN A 113 -7.20 -17.36 -3.21
N TYR A 114 -6.13 -17.92 -2.64
CA TYR A 114 -5.02 -18.52 -3.39
C TYR A 114 -5.39 -19.84 -4.09
N SER A 115 -6.21 -20.68 -3.47
CA SER A 115 -6.70 -21.93 -4.07
C SER A 115 -7.73 -21.68 -5.18
N ARG A 116 -8.55 -20.63 -5.05
CA ARG A 116 -9.52 -20.24 -6.07
C ARG A 116 -8.87 -19.70 -7.36
N SER A 117 -7.75 -18.99 -7.25
CA SER A 117 -7.01 -18.48 -8.42
C SER A 117 -6.31 -19.59 -9.23
N HIS A 118 -6.14 -20.79 -8.67
CA HIS A 118 -5.49 -21.94 -9.31
C HIS A 118 -6.46 -23.05 -9.75
N GLN A 119 -7.78 -22.77 -9.79
CA GLN A 119 -8.80 -23.74 -10.25
C GLN A 119 -8.58 -24.23 -11.69
N HIS A 120 -7.77 -23.55 -12.51
CA HIS A 120 -7.44 -24.00 -13.86
C HIS A 120 -6.55 -25.25 -13.92
N ILE A 121 -5.90 -25.64 -12.82
CA ILE A 121 -5.00 -26.80 -12.75
C ILE A 121 -5.79 -28.11 -12.52
N PHE A 122 -7.00 -28.04 -11.97
CA PHE A 122 -7.78 -29.22 -11.59
C PHE A 122 -9.09 -29.29 -12.38
N GLY A 123 -9.19 -30.28 -13.26
CA GLY A 123 -10.29 -30.45 -14.22
C GLY A 123 -11.70 -30.49 -13.60
N LYS A 124 -12.69 -30.21 -14.45
CA LYS A 124 -14.14 -30.10 -14.14
C LYS A 124 -14.63 -31.23 -13.21
N LYS A 125 -15.41 -30.84 -12.17
CA LYS A 125 -16.13 -31.68 -11.20
C LYS A 125 -16.70 -32.96 -11.83
N GLY A 126 -16.14 -34.11 -11.46
CA GLY A 126 -16.71 -35.43 -11.72
C GLY A 126 -17.90 -35.69 -10.81
N SER A 127 -19.07 -35.94 -11.40
CA SER A 127 -20.33 -36.23 -10.72
C SER A 127 -20.34 -37.66 -10.12
N GLY A 128 -20.10 -37.79 -8.83
CA GLY A 128 -20.36 -39.01 -8.06
C GLY A 128 -21.32 -38.71 -6.92
N LYS A 129 -22.57 -39.19 -7.02
CA LYS A 129 -23.60 -39.02 -5.97
C LYS A 129 -23.25 -39.86 -4.73
N PRO A 130 -23.29 -39.30 -3.50
CA PRO A 130 -23.28 -40.08 -2.26
C PRO A 130 -24.68 -40.60 -1.91
N VAL A 131 -24.74 -41.84 -1.43
CA VAL A 131 -25.93 -42.45 -0.83
C VAL A 131 -25.97 -42.08 0.65
N VAL A 132 -27.07 -41.51 1.13
CA VAL A 132 -27.28 -41.16 2.56
C VAL A 132 -28.56 -41.81 3.07
N ALA A 133 -28.45 -42.53 4.20
CA ALA A 133 -29.56 -43.04 4.99
C ALA A 133 -30.02 -41.97 6.01
N LYS A 134 -31.34 -41.80 6.17
CA LYS A 134 -31.97 -40.90 7.16
C LYS A 134 -31.99 -41.52 8.55
N PRO A 135 -31.97 -40.67 9.60
CA PRO A 135 -33.05 -40.75 10.59
C PRO A 135 -33.74 -39.40 10.85
N LYS A 136 -34.91 -39.52 11.47
CA LYS A 136 -35.97 -38.52 11.70
C LYS A 136 -35.79 -37.79 13.05
N GLY A 137 -36.18 -36.51 13.07
CA GLY A 137 -37.20 -36.01 14.01
C GLY A 137 -36.77 -35.09 15.17
N ALA A 138 -37.58 -34.02 15.33
CA ALA A 138 -37.71 -33.08 16.45
C ALA A 138 -36.61 -31.99 16.59
N GLN A 139 -36.88 -30.73 16.97
CA GLN A 139 -38.11 -29.95 17.21
C GLN A 139 -37.69 -28.46 17.23
N VAL A 140 -38.58 -27.58 16.77
CA VAL A 140 -38.43 -26.12 16.73
C VAL A 140 -38.67 -25.53 18.13
N VAL A 141 -37.79 -24.63 18.59
CA VAL A 141 -38.08 -23.72 19.70
C VAL A 141 -37.62 -22.31 19.33
N ASN A 142 -38.60 -21.41 19.24
CA ASN A 142 -38.45 -19.96 19.13
C ASN A 142 -37.97 -19.38 20.46
N GLY A 143 -37.00 -18.47 20.43
CA GLY A 143 -36.55 -17.70 21.59
C GLY A 143 -36.13 -16.30 21.15
N ALA A 144 -36.84 -15.30 21.67
CA ALA A 144 -36.77 -13.89 21.32
C ALA A 144 -35.46 -13.19 21.70
N ILE A 145 -35.18 -12.11 20.96
CA ILE A 145 -34.14 -11.11 21.22
C ILE A 145 -34.55 -10.25 22.43
N PRO A 146 -33.62 -9.96 23.37
CA PRO A 146 -33.73 -8.76 24.20
C PRO A 146 -32.70 -7.70 23.81
N GLU A 147 -33.22 -6.49 23.66
CA GLU A 147 -32.51 -5.22 23.52
C GLU A 147 -31.82 -4.79 24.82
N LYS A 148 -30.72 -4.04 24.65
CA LYS A 148 -30.10 -3.05 25.57
C LYS A 148 -29.28 -3.54 26.78
N GLY A 149 -27.99 -3.21 26.70
CA GLY A 149 -27.12 -2.94 27.85
C GLY A 149 -26.09 -1.88 27.49
N LYS A 150 -26.29 -0.64 27.95
CA LYS A 150 -25.25 0.41 28.03
C LYS A 150 -24.19 -0.04 29.04
N THR A 151 -22.91 0.03 28.68
CA THR A 151 -21.80 0.38 29.60
C THR A 151 -20.50 0.47 28.81
N GLY A 152 -19.74 1.55 29.01
CA GLY A 152 -18.35 1.62 28.57
C GLY A 152 -17.86 3.01 28.18
N THR A 153 -17.96 4.00 29.08
CA THR A 153 -17.09 5.19 29.01
C THR A 153 -15.67 4.77 29.35
N GLY A 154 -14.93 4.30 28.35
CA GLY A 154 -13.47 4.38 28.35
C GLY A 154 -13.05 5.73 27.76
N PRO A 155 -11.95 6.35 28.20
CA PRO A 155 -11.46 7.56 27.56
C PRO A 155 -10.80 7.15 26.23
N SER A 156 -11.59 7.01 25.17
CA SER A 156 -11.04 7.14 23.83
C SER A 156 -10.72 8.61 23.65
N SER A 157 -9.45 8.99 23.77
CA SER A 157 -8.97 10.26 23.25
C SER A 157 -9.24 10.26 21.75
N GLU A 158 -10.43 10.72 21.34
CA GLU A 158 -10.80 10.76 19.93
C GLU A 158 -9.82 11.69 19.22
N VAL A 159 -9.04 11.09 18.32
CA VAL A 159 -8.09 11.80 17.47
C VAL A 159 -8.90 12.65 16.49
N ASP A 160 -8.75 13.96 16.57
CA ASP A 160 -9.54 14.95 15.85
C ASP A 160 -8.63 15.93 15.08
N LEU A 161 -9.11 16.48 13.96
CA LEU A 161 -8.40 17.49 13.19
C LEU A 161 -8.61 18.88 13.82
N PRO A 162 -7.54 19.59 14.26
CA PRO A 162 -7.70 20.89 14.91
C PRO A 162 -8.43 21.91 14.05
N GLY A 163 -9.55 22.44 14.54
CA GLY A 163 -10.33 23.46 13.82
C GLY A 163 -11.09 22.92 12.61
N ALA A 164 -11.27 21.61 12.50
CA ALA A 164 -12.10 21.01 11.46
C ALA A 164 -13.59 21.32 11.67
N GLU A 165 -14.26 21.71 10.58
CA GLU A 165 -15.69 21.94 10.54
C GLU A 165 -16.35 20.92 9.60
N ILE A 166 -17.49 20.36 10.03
CA ILE A 166 -18.26 19.41 9.24
C ILE A 166 -18.65 20.05 7.89
N GLY A 167 -18.46 19.31 6.80
CA GLY A 167 -18.73 19.73 5.42
C GLY A 167 -17.64 20.61 4.80
N LYS A 168 -16.68 21.13 5.58
CA LYS A 168 -15.65 22.06 5.07
C LYS A 168 -14.26 21.44 4.96
N VAL A 169 -14.03 20.28 5.57
CA VAL A 169 -12.74 19.60 5.52
C VAL A 169 -12.45 19.15 4.08
N ARG A 170 -11.25 19.49 3.61
CA ARG A 170 -10.70 19.06 2.33
C ARG A 170 -9.30 18.52 2.51
N LEU A 171 -9.07 17.31 2.05
CA LEU A 171 -7.89 16.46 2.27
C LEU A 171 -7.35 15.95 0.94
N ARG A 172 -6.13 15.39 0.97
CA ARG A 172 -5.53 14.72 -0.19
C ARG A 172 -4.67 13.53 0.20
N PHE A 173 -4.81 12.46 -0.56
CA PHE A 173 -3.81 11.41 -0.66
C PHE A 173 -2.95 11.70 -1.89
N ALA A 174 -1.66 11.99 -1.66
CA ALA A 174 -0.76 12.49 -2.70
C ALA A 174 0.46 11.56 -2.94
N PRO A 175 0.28 10.37 -3.54
CA PRO A 175 1.40 9.47 -3.83
C PRO A 175 2.25 9.94 -5.02
N GLU A 176 3.57 9.75 -4.93
CA GLU A 176 4.48 9.82 -6.09
C GLU A 176 4.29 8.53 -6.94
N PRO A 177 4.09 8.64 -8.27
CA PRO A 177 3.91 7.47 -9.14
C PRO A 177 5.22 6.76 -9.46
N SER A 178 5.93 6.28 -8.43
CA SER A 178 7.27 5.70 -8.53
C SER A 178 7.38 4.26 -7.98
N GLY A 179 6.24 3.60 -7.75
CA GLY A 179 6.18 2.21 -7.28
C GLY A 179 4.83 1.85 -6.67
N PHE A 180 4.72 0.60 -6.21
CA PHE A 180 3.52 0.06 -5.56
C PHE A 180 3.28 0.65 -4.17
N LEU A 181 2.02 0.74 -3.76
CA LEU A 181 1.68 1.15 -2.39
C LEU A 181 1.99 0.01 -1.42
N HIS A 182 2.76 0.31 -0.37
CA HIS A 182 2.93 -0.55 0.78
C HIS A 182 2.16 -0.02 1.99
N ILE A 183 2.07 -0.80 3.06
CA ILE A 183 1.25 -0.49 4.25
C ILE A 183 1.47 0.92 4.84
N GLY A 184 2.68 1.47 4.74
CA GLY A 184 2.93 2.88 5.11
C GLY A 184 2.10 3.89 4.31
N HIS A 185 1.91 3.68 3.01
CA HIS A 185 1.04 4.52 2.18
C HIS A 185 -0.44 4.23 2.43
N LEU A 186 -0.79 2.97 2.76
CA LEU A 186 -2.17 2.61 3.13
C LEU A 186 -2.59 3.39 4.37
N LYS A 187 -1.70 3.54 5.36
CA LYS A 187 -1.95 4.41 6.52
C LYS A 187 -2.32 5.82 6.10
N ALA A 188 -1.54 6.43 5.20
CA ALA A 188 -1.83 7.77 4.71
C ALA A 188 -3.16 7.85 3.95
N ALA A 189 -3.43 6.92 3.05
CA ALA A 189 -4.66 6.90 2.24
C ALA A 189 -5.91 6.70 3.12
N LEU A 190 -5.88 5.72 4.02
CA LEU A 190 -6.99 5.37 4.89
C LEU A 190 -7.24 6.43 5.96
N LEU A 191 -6.19 7.07 6.49
CA LEU A 191 -6.36 8.16 7.46
C LEU A 191 -6.99 9.41 6.80
N ASN A 192 -6.57 9.76 5.58
CA ASN A 192 -7.21 10.83 4.83
C ASN A 192 -8.68 10.50 4.51
N GLN A 193 -8.99 9.26 4.14
CA GLN A 193 -10.38 8.82 3.95
C GLN A 193 -11.19 8.90 5.25
N TYR A 194 -10.63 8.40 6.35
CA TYR A 194 -11.30 8.38 7.65
C TYR A 194 -11.74 9.79 8.06
N PHE A 195 -10.84 10.77 7.99
CA PHE A 195 -11.19 12.14 8.33
C PHE A 195 -12.14 12.79 7.31
N ALA A 196 -12.00 12.50 6.02
CA ALA A 196 -12.97 12.96 5.03
C ALA A 196 -14.38 12.45 5.35
N GLN A 197 -14.52 11.20 5.79
CA GLN A 197 -15.81 10.63 6.19
C GLN A 197 -16.31 11.22 7.52
N ARG A 198 -15.44 11.30 8.55
CA ARG A 198 -15.77 11.82 9.89
C ARG A 198 -16.34 13.24 9.82
N TYR A 199 -15.73 14.11 9.03
CA TYR A 199 -16.19 15.50 8.89
C TYR A 199 -17.07 15.73 7.67
N GLN A 200 -17.58 14.70 6.99
CA GLN A 200 -18.37 14.85 5.76
C GLN A 200 -17.68 15.76 4.72
N GLY A 201 -16.35 15.68 4.69
CA GLY A 201 -15.47 16.47 3.85
C GLY A 201 -15.17 15.79 2.51
N GLN A 202 -14.11 16.27 1.87
CA GLN A 202 -13.69 15.82 0.54
C GLN A 202 -12.26 15.31 0.57
N LEU A 203 -12.00 14.25 -0.20
CA LEU A 203 -10.68 13.69 -0.43
C LEU A 203 -10.30 13.81 -1.90
N ILE A 204 -9.14 14.39 -2.19
CA ILE A 204 -8.54 14.41 -3.54
C ILE A 204 -7.50 13.29 -3.63
N LEU A 205 -7.46 12.58 -4.75
CA LEU A 205 -6.33 11.74 -5.12
C LEU A 205 -5.41 12.56 -6.03
N ARG A 206 -4.21 12.89 -5.56
CA ARG A 206 -3.26 13.69 -6.34
C ARG A 206 -2.03 12.88 -6.70
N PHE A 207 -1.73 12.69 -7.97
CA PHE A 207 -0.43 12.15 -8.35
C PHE A 207 0.61 13.25 -8.24
N ASP A 208 1.59 13.06 -7.36
CA ASP A 208 2.67 14.01 -7.17
C ASP A 208 3.81 13.73 -8.16
N ASP A 209 3.55 14.04 -9.42
CA ASP A 209 4.36 13.74 -10.60
C ASP A 209 5.37 14.87 -10.91
N THR A 210 6.34 15.07 -10.02
CA THR A 210 7.37 16.12 -10.15
C THR A 210 8.76 15.58 -10.48
N ASN A 211 8.89 14.27 -10.64
CA ASN A 211 10.16 13.59 -10.83
C ASN A 211 10.13 12.61 -12.01
N PRO A 212 10.33 13.11 -13.24
CA PRO A 212 10.16 12.30 -14.45
C PRO A 212 11.11 11.10 -14.54
N ALA A 213 12.22 11.09 -13.78
CA ALA A 213 13.19 9.99 -13.78
C ALA A 213 12.74 8.77 -12.96
N LYS A 214 11.75 8.91 -12.09
CA LYS A 214 11.26 7.82 -11.23
C LYS A 214 9.82 7.40 -11.55
N GLU A 215 9.15 8.15 -12.40
CA GLU A 215 7.71 8.07 -12.60
C GLU A 215 7.37 7.42 -13.94
N SER A 216 6.26 6.69 -13.98
CA SER A 216 5.77 6.07 -15.22
C SER A 216 4.25 5.96 -15.21
N SER A 217 3.65 5.89 -16.40
CA SER A 217 2.20 5.64 -16.54
C SER A 217 1.78 4.29 -15.96
N GLU A 218 2.65 3.27 -16.05
CA GLU A 218 2.42 1.96 -15.42
C GLU A 218 2.29 2.08 -13.89
N PHE A 219 3.10 2.93 -13.24
CA PHE A 219 2.95 3.16 -11.80
C PHE A 219 1.66 3.89 -11.45
N VAL A 220 1.21 4.82 -12.30
CA VAL A 220 -0.12 5.47 -12.13
C VAL A 220 -1.23 4.44 -12.21
N GLU A 221 -1.22 3.56 -13.21
CA GLU A 221 -2.22 2.50 -13.37
C GLU A 221 -2.24 1.55 -12.17
N ASN A 222 -1.07 1.12 -11.70
CA ASN A 222 -0.95 0.27 -10.51
C ASN A 222 -1.43 0.97 -9.23
N LEU A 223 -1.12 2.25 -9.07
CA LEU A 223 -1.62 3.06 -7.95
C LEU A 223 -3.13 3.17 -7.96
N MET A 224 -3.74 3.37 -9.14
CA MET A 224 -5.19 3.41 -9.29
C MET A 224 -5.82 2.08 -8.86
N LYS A 225 -5.22 0.96 -9.27
CA LYS A 225 -5.65 -0.38 -8.83
C LYS A 225 -5.52 -0.57 -7.33
N ASP A 226 -4.42 -0.10 -6.72
CA ASP A 226 -4.23 -0.16 -5.27
C ASP A 226 -5.29 0.69 -4.53
N VAL A 227 -5.56 1.91 -5.00
CA VAL A 227 -6.59 2.80 -4.44
C VAL A 227 -7.99 2.18 -4.52
N GLU A 228 -8.33 1.57 -5.67
CA GLU A 228 -9.59 0.84 -5.86
C GLU A 228 -9.68 -0.39 -4.94
N THR A 229 -8.59 -1.15 -4.83
CA THR A 229 -8.48 -2.32 -3.93
C THR A 229 -8.72 -1.94 -2.47
N LEU A 230 -8.29 -0.74 -2.05
CA LEU A 230 -8.50 -0.22 -0.70
C LEU A 230 -9.89 0.41 -0.50
N GLY A 231 -10.70 0.52 -1.56
CA GLY A 231 -12.01 1.17 -1.51
C GLY A 231 -11.90 2.66 -1.17
N VAL A 232 -10.80 3.32 -1.52
CA VAL A 232 -10.58 4.74 -1.20
C VAL A 232 -11.44 5.62 -2.10
N LYS A 233 -12.37 6.37 -1.50
CA LYS A 233 -13.28 7.28 -2.20
C LYS A 233 -12.68 8.69 -2.26
N TYR A 234 -12.62 9.24 -3.47
CA TYR A 234 -12.12 10.59 -3.74
C TYR A 234 -13.10 11.34 -4.65
N VAL A 235 -13.05 12.67 -4.62
CA VAL A 235 -13.93 13.56 -5.41
C VAL A 235 -13.31 14.00 -6.73
N ALA A 236 -11.98 13.92 -6.85
CA ALA A 236 -11.23 14.31 -8.03
C ALA A 236 -9.88 13.58 -8.07
N ILE A 237 -9.39 13.38 -9.29
CA ILE A 237 -8.00 12.98 -9.57
C ILE A 237 -7.30 14.21 -10.14
N THR A 238 -6.19 14.60 -9.53
CA THR A 238 -5.36 15.72 -9.99
C THR A 238 -3.90 15.28 -10.15
N HIS A 239 -3.12 16.06 -10.89
CA HIS A 239 -1.69 15.85 -11.04
C HIS A 239 -0.96 17.14 -10.71
N THR A 240 0.14 17.06 -9.96
CA THR A 240 0.98 18.24 -9.68
C THR A 240 1.46 18.89 -10.99
N SER A 241 1.71 18.08 -12.02
CA SER A 241 2.10 18.55 -13.36
C SER A 241 1.08 19.41 -14.09
N ASP A 242 -0.21 19.34 -13.73
CA ASP A 242 -1.24 20.22 -14.28
C ASP A 242 -1.02 21.69 -13.82
N TYR A 243 -0.33 21.90 -12.70
CA TYR A 243 -0.05 23.22 -12.12
C TYR A 243 1.32 23.80 -12.51
N PHE A 244 2.12 23.11 -13.35
CA PHE A 244 3.45 23.59 -13.73
C PHE A 244 3.50 25.02 -14.30
N PRO A 245 2.57 25.46 -15.17
CA PRO A 245 2.54 26.84 -15.62
C PRO A 245 2.45 27.85 -14.45
N GLN A 246 1.52 27.62 -13.53
CA GLN A 246 1.29 28.51 -12.38
C GLN A 246 2.45 28.45 -11.37
N LEU A 247 3.06 27.27 -11.19
CA LEU A 247 4.26 27.11 -10.37
C LEU A 247 5.47 27.86 -10.95
N MET A 248 5.61 27.89 -12.28
CA MET A 248 6.68 28.66 -12.94
C MET A 248 6.45 30.16 -12.83
N GLU A 249 5.21 30.64 -13.00
CA GLU A 249 4.86 32.05 -12.74
C GLU A 249 5.16 32.45 -11.29
N MET A 250 4.84 31.57 -10.33
CA MET A 250 5.17 31.79 -8.93
C MET A 250 6.69 31.81 -8.69
N ALA A 251 7.45 30.92 -9.35
CA ALA A 251 8.90 30.93 -9.28
C ALA A 251 9.49 32.25 -9.83
N GLU A 252 8.98 32.76 -10.94
CA GLU A 252 9.41 34.04 -11.51
C GLU A 252 9.07 35.24 -10.62
N LYS A 253 7.90 35.23 -9.97
CA LYS A 253 7.57 36.21 -8.93
C LYS A 253 8.60 36.15 -7.80
N LEU A 254 8.88 34.96 -7.28
CA LEU A 254 9.83 34.79 -6.19
C LEU A 254 11.26 35.16 -6.59
N ILE A 255 11.69 34.95 -7.84
CA ILE A 255 13.02 35.41 -8.31
C ILE A 255 13.19 36.93 -8.16
N ARG A 256 12.10 37.70 -8.27
CA ARG A 256 12.13 39.17 -8.12
C ARG A 256 12.18 39.63 -6.67
N GLU A 257 11.90 38.74 -5.71
CA GLU A 257 11.71 39.10 -4.31
C GLU A 257 12.62 38.27 -3.38
N LYS A 258 12.48 36.95 -3.41
CA LYS A 258 12.95 35.99 -2.40
C LYS A 258 13.49 34.67 -3.00
N ALA A 259 14.04 34.68 -4.21
CA ALA A 259 14.69 33.51 -4.81
C ALA A 259 15.85 33.91 -5.72
N TYR A 260 16.76 32.97 -5.95
CA TYR A 260 17.93 33.17 -6.80
C TYR A 260 18.34 31.87 -7.48
N VAL A 261 19.01 31.97 -8.62
CA VAL A 261 19.52 30.80 -9.35
C VAL A 261 20.95 30.51 -8.93
N ASP A 262 21.23 29.25 -8.61
CA ASP A 262 22.49 28.78 -8.05
C ASP A 262 23.11 27.71 -8.96
N ASP A 263 24.37 27.94 -9.35
CA ASP A 263 25.19 27.02 -10.15
C ASP A 263 26.23 26.26 -9.32
N THR A 264 26.19 26.42 -7.99
CA THR A 264 27.13 25.78 -7.08
C THR A 264 26.98 24.26 -7.16
N PRO A 265 28.08 23.49 -7.33
CA PRO A 265 28.03 22.03 -7.39
C PRO A 265 27.29 21.44 -6.18
N GLN A 266 26.49 20.40 -6.41
CA GLN A 266 25.56 19.84 -5.41
C GLN A 266 26.23 19.50 -4.07
N GLU A 267 27.40 18.86 -4.08
CA GLU A 267 28.12 18.50 -2.84
C GLU A 267 28.63 19.73 -2.08
N GLN A 268 29.11 20.74 -2.80
CA GLN A 268 29.52 22.02 -2.20
C GLN A 268 28.31 22.75 -1.62
N MET A 269 27.22 22.87 -2.38
CA MET A 269 25.97 23.49 -1.94
C MET A 269 25.43 22.81 -0.67
N ARG A 270 25.50 21.46 -0.61
CA ARG A 270 25.12 20.70 0.58
C ARG A 270 25.98 21.08 1.78
N LYS A 271 27.30 21.14 1.62
CA LYS A 271 28.22 21.54 2.69
C LYS A 271 27.94 22.97 3.17
N GLU A 272 27.86 23.91 2.24
CA GLU A 272 27.55 25.32 2.54
C GLU A 272 26.24 25.46 3.32
N ARG A 273 25.17 24.75 2.93
CA ARG A 273 23.92 24.72 3.68
C ARG A 273 24.08 24.16 5.10
N MET A 274 24.86 23.10 5.28
CA MET A 274 25.09 22.50 6.60
C MET A 274 25.87 23.43 7.52
N ASP A 275 26.79 24.21 6.95
CA ASP A 275 27.66 25.16 7.66
C ASP A 275 27.03 26.58 7.77
N GLY A 276 25.89 26.82 7.13
CA GLY A 276 25.21 28.12 7.11
C GLY A 276 25.89 29.16 6.22
N ILE A 277 26.72 28.73 5.27
CA ILE A 277 27.48 29.61 4.37
C ILE A 277 26.60 29.99 3.19
N GLU A 278 26.41 31.28 2.96
CA GLU A 278 25.68 31.77 1.79
C GLU A 278 26.37 31.39 0.48
N SER A 279 25.59 30.95 -0.51
CA SER A 279 26.11 30.71 -1.85
C SER A 279 26.61 32.02 -2.47
N LYS A 280 27.69 31.94 -3.26
CA LYS A 280 28.19 33.05 -4.09
C LYS A 280 27.11 33.66 -4.99
N CYS A 281 26.10 32.88 -5.37
CA CYS A 281 25.00 33.30 -6.25
C CYS A 281 23.85 33.99 -5.51
N ARG A 282 23.83 33.94 -4.17
CA ARG A 282 22.70 34.40 -3.34
C ARG A 282 22.35 35.87 -3.58
N ASN A 283 23.36 36.69 -3.85
CA ASN A 283 23.25 38.13 -4.05
C ASN A 283 23.30 38.54 -5.54
N ASN A 284 23.08 37.60 -6.47
CA ASN A 284 22.86 37.91 -7.87
C ASN A 284 21.73 38.94 -8.04
N THR A 285 21.85 39.81 -9.04
CA THR A 285 20.77 40.75 -9.38
C THR A 285 19.56 40.01 -9.93
N ILE A 286 18.42 40.69 -9.97
CA ILE A 286 17.17 40.13 -10.52
C ILE A 286 17.37 39.76 -12.00
N GLU A 287 18.08 40.60 -12.77
CA GLU A 287 18.36 40.39 -14.19
C GLU A 287 19.24 39.16 -14.42
N GLU A 288 20.29 38.99 -13.61
CA GLU A 288 21.18 37.83 -13.64
C GLU A 288 20.39 36.53 -13.37
N ASN A 289 19.57 36.54 -12.32
CA ASN A 289 18.75 35.38 -11.96
C ASN A 289 17.71 35.04 -13.04
N LEU A 290 17.03 36.03 -13.63
CA LEU A 290 16.08 35.80 -14.72
C LEU A 290 16.77 35.30 -15.99
N LYS A 291 18.00 35.74 -16.27
CA LYS A 291 18.80 35.21 -17.38
C LYS A 291 19.14 33.73 -17.15
N LEU A 292 19.65 33.37 -15.97
CA LEU A 292 19.96 31.98 -15.64
C LEU A 292 18.70 31.10 -15.57
N TRP A 293 17.56 31.65 -15.13
CA TRP A 293 16.27 30.96 -15.17
C TRP A 293 15.85 30.59 -16.59
N LYS A 294 16.02 31.51 -17.56
CA LYS A 294 15.79 31.23 -18.99
C LYS A 294 16.72 30.13 -19.52
N GLU A 295 17.99 30.13 -19.11
CA GLU A 295 18.94 29.06 -19.45
C GLU A 295 18.46 27.70 -18.89
N MET A 296 17.96 27.68 -17.65
CA MET A 296 17.36 26.48 -17.05
C MET A 296 16.14 25.99 -17.83
N ILE A 297 15.18 26.88 -18.15
CA ILE A 297 13.99 26.55 -18.96
C ILE A 297 14.40 25.96 -20.31
N ALA A 298 15.38 26.58 -20.98
CA ALA A 298 15.89 26.12 -22.27
C ALA A 298 16.64 24.77 -22.18
N GLY A 299 17.07 24.37 -20.98
CA GLY A 299 17.89 23.18 -20.78
C GLY A 299 19.28 23.29 -21.40
N SER A 300 19.86 24.50 -21.44
CA SER A 300 21.21 24.72 -21.95
C SER A 300 22.27 24.03 -21.08
N GLU A 301 23.50 23.87 -21.57
CA GLU A 301 24.58 23.27 -20.77
C GLU A 301 24.80 24.00 -19.44
N ARG A 302 24.60 25.33 -19.44
CA ARG A 302 24.64 26.14 -18.22
C ARG A 302 23.41 25.90 -17.35
N GLY A 303 22.22 25.92 -17.93
CA GLY A 303 20.96 25.69 -17.21
C GLY A 303 20.88 24.31 -16.54
N LEU A 304 21.43 23.27 -17.17
CA LEU A 304 21.47 21.91 -16.61
C LEU A 304 22.33 21.82 -15.33
N LYS A 305 23.26 22.74 -15.12
CA LYS A 305 24.11 22.84 -13.91
C LYS A 305 23.48 23.73 -12.82
N CYS A 306 22.36 24.38 -13.11
CA CYS A 306 21.72 25.35 -12.23
C CYS A 306 20.50 24.74 -11.51
N CYS A 307 20.16 25.33 -10.37
CA CYS A 307 18.90 25.13 -9.66
C CYS A 307 18.34 26.48 -9.16
N LEU A 308 17.03 26.57 -8.98
CA LEU A 308 16.42 27.72 -8.32
C LEU A 308 16.35 27.45 -6.82
N ARG A 309 16.77 28.41 -6.00
CA ARG A 309 16.72 28.32 -4.53
C ARG A 309 15.90 29.46 -3.96
N GLY A 310 15.14 29.16 -2.90
CA GLY A 310 14.53 30.19 -2.07
C GLY A 310 15.59 30.94 -1.27
N LYS A 311 15.38 32.23 -1.04
CA LYS A 311 16.18 33.08 -0.17
C LYS A 311 15.49 33.19 1.18
N LEU A 312 15.73 32.20 2.03
CA LEU A 312 15.22 32.11 3.40
C LEU A 312 16.33 32.53 4.36
N ASP A 313 16.58 31.76 5.43
CA ASP A 313 17.60 32.09 6.44
C ASP A 313 18.66 30.99 6.51
N MET A 314 19.89 31.34 6.10
CA MET A 314 21.04 30.43 6.12
C MET A 314 21.57 30.15 7.54
N GLN A 315 21.25 31.01 8.51
CA GLN A 315 21.63 30.83 9.92
C GLN A 315 20.57 30.08 10.74
N ASP A 316 19.42 29.75 10.15
CA ASP A 316 18.33 29.10 10.87
C ASP A 316 18.79 27.77 11.50
N PRO A 317 18.47 27.49 12.78
CA PRO A 317 18.77 26.20 13.40
C PRO A 317 18.10 25.03 12.68
N ASN A 318 16.93 25.24 12.07
CA ASN A 318 16.27 24.29 11.19
C ASN A 318 16.86 24.35 9.78
N LYS A 319 17.67 23.34 9.45
CA LYS A 319 18.40 23.24 8.18
C LYS A 319 17.49 23.17 6.94
N SER A 320 16.21 22.85 7.10
CA SER A 320 15.26 22.88 5.99
C SER A 320 14.97 24.31 5.51
N LEU A 321 15.10 25.32 6.39
CA LEU A 321 14.92 26.73 6.09
C LEU A 321 16.16 27.40 5.49
N ARG A 322 17.27 26.67 5.36
CA ARG A 322 18.51 27.17 4.75
C ARG A 322 18.45 27.07 3.24
N ASP A 323 17.92 28.11 2.61
CA ASP A 323 17.79 28.32 1.17
C ASP A 323 17.52 27.01 0.38
N PRO A 324 16.34 26.38 0.57
CA PRO A 324 15.99 25.14 -0.09
C PRO A 324 15.86 25.29 -1.61
N VAL A 325 16.09 24.19 -2.32
CA VAL A 325 15.91 24.13 -3.78
C VAL A 325 14.42 24.10 -4.11
N TYR A 326 13.98 25.01 -4.96
CA TYR A 326 12.62 25.11 -5.49
C TYR A 326 12.46 24.43 -6.85
N TYR A 327 13.43 24.59 -7.75
CA TYR A 327 13.44 23.93 -9.06
C TYR A 327 14.80 23.33 -9.35
N ARG A 328 14.78 22.19 -10.04
CA ARG A 328 15.98 21.51 -10.56
C ARG A 328 15.81 21.26 -12.05
N SER A 329 16.93 21.27 -12.77
CA SER A 329 16.97 20.82 -14.16
C SER A 329 16.99 19.29 -14.24
N ASN A 330 16.19 18.72 -15.14
CA ASN A 330 16.19 17.29 -15.46
C ASN A 330 15.83 17.12 -16.95
N PRO A 331 16.72 16.58 -17.79
CA PRO A 331 16.47 16.46 -19.22
C PRO A 331 15.46 15.35 -19.57
N VAL A 332 15.15 14.45 -18.63
CA VAL A 332 14.26 13.31 -18.82
C VAL A 332 12.83 13.79 -19.14
N PRO A 333 12.20 13.28 -20.23
CA PRO A 333 10.81 13.56 -20.54
C PRO A 333 9.85 13.07 -19.43
N HIS A 334 8.82 13.85 -19.15
CA HIS A 334 7.78 13.49 -18.19
C HIS A 334 6.77 12.51 -18.80
N HIS A 335 6.30 11.53 -18.01
CA HIS A 335 5.44 10.46 -18.51
C HIS A 335 4.11 10.96 -19.11
N ARG A 336 3.47 12.00 -18.54
CA ARG A 336 2.24 12.64 -19.09
C ARG A 336 2.46 13.71 -20.16
N ILE A 337 3.42 14.61 -19.96
CA ILE A 337 3.56 15.87 -20.73
C ILE A 337 4.80 15.89 -21.64
N GLY A 338 5.50 14.76 -21.74
CA GLY A 338 6.63 14.56 -22.63
C GLY A 338 7.80 15.51 -22.35
N ALA A 339 8.45 15.96 -23.41
CA ALA A 339 9.64 16.81 -23.34
C ALA A 339 9.36 18.31 -23.17
N LYS A 340 8.10 18.69 -22.85
CA LYS A 340 7.67 20.10 -22.75
C LYS A 340 8.49 20.91 -21.73
N TYR A 341 8.91 20.28 -20.64
CA TYR A 341 9.70 20.92 -19.59
C TYR A 341 11.04 20.23 -19.40
N LYS A 342 12.07 21.02 -19.07
CA LYS A 342 13.42 20.57 -18.70
C LYS A 342 13.78 20.92 -17.26
N ILE A 343 12.87 21.59 -16.58
CA ILE A 343 12.95 21.95 -15.17
C ILE A 343 11.71 21.45 -14.47
N TYR A 344 11.89 20.99 -13.24
CA TYR A 344 10.80 20.44 -12.44
C TYR A 344 10.88 21.01 -11.02
N PRO A 345 9.74 21.38 -10.44
CA PRO A 345 9.71 21.85 -9.07
C PRO A 345 10.09 20.71 -8.11
N THR A 346 10.63 21.05 -6.96
CA THR A 346 10.82 20.09 -5.88
C THR A 346 9.50 19.88 -5.14
N TYR A 347 9.39 18.74 -4.44
CA TYR A 347 8.26 18.46 -3.56
C TYR A 347 7.98 19.60 -2.58
N ASP A 348 9.04 20.12 -1.94
CA ASP A 348 8.91 21.15 -0.90
C ASP A 348 8.39 22.48 -1.47
N PHE A 349 8.57 22.74 -2.77
CA PHE A 349 8.03 23.93 -3.44
C PHE A 349 6.63 23.70 -4.01
N ALA A 350 6.41 22.57 -4.68
CA ALA A 350 5.14 22.27 -5.34
C ALA A 350 4.01 21.94 -4.36
N CYS A 351 4.30 21.11 -3.33
CA CYS A 351 3.27 20.59 -2.43
C CYS A 351 2.50 21.70 -1.68
N PRO A 352 3.15 22.71 -1.05
CA PRO A 352 2.40 23.79 -0.41
C PRO A 352 1.56 24.60 -1.41
N PHE A 353 2.12 24.91 -2.58
CA PHE A 353 1.42 25.67 -3.62
C PHE A 353 0.14 24.94 -4.07
N VAL A 354 0.25 23.67 -4.46
CA VAL A 354 -0.89 22.91 -4.97
C VAL A 354 -1.90 22.63 -3.86
N ASP A 355 -1.46 22.33 -2.62
CA ASP A 355 -2.37 22.20 -1.48
C ASP A 355 -3.20 23.49 -1.27
N ALA A 356 -2.56 24.66 -1.36
CA ALA A 356 -3.25 25.94 -1.24
C ALA A 356 -4.30 26.13 -2.36
N LEU A 357 -3.91 25.91 -3.63
CA LEU A 357 -4.78 26.08 -4.80
C LEU A 357 -5.96 25.09 -4.81
N GLU A 358 -5.72 23.84 -4.41
CA GLU A 358 -6.76 22.81 -4.36
C GLU A 358 -7.73 22.96 -3.19
N GLY A 359 -7.56 23.97 -2.35
CA GLY A 359 -8.44 24.19 -1.19
C GLY A 359 -8.20 23.19 -0.05
N ILE A 360 -7.09 22.46 -0.03
CA ILE A 360 -6.71 21.57 1.08
C ILE A 360 -6.71 22.32 2.41
N THR A 361 -7.55 21.89 3.34
CA THR A 361 -7.65 22.48 4.69
C THR A 361 -6.60 21.89 5.62
N HIS A 362 -6.42 20.56 5.55
CA HIS A 362 -5.53 19.81 6.40
C HIS A 362 -4.63 18.91 5.54
N ALA A 363 -3.33 19.22 5.56
CA ALA A 363 -2.28 18.46 4.92
C ALA A 363 -1.79 17.37 5.88
N LEU A 364 -2.31 16.15 5.74
CA LEU A 364 -1.83 15.00 6.51
C LEU A 364 -0.44 14.58 6.02
N ARG A 365 0.54 14.49 6.93
CA ARG A 365 1.92 14.13 6.62
C ARG A 365 2.50 13.19 7.68
N SER A 366 3.40 12.33 7.25
CA SER A 366 4.21 11.49 8.15
C SER A 366 5.15 12.35 8.99
N SER A 367 5.38 11.97 10.24
CA SER A 367 6.28 12.65 11.19
C SER A 367 7.74 12.71 10.73
N GLU A 368 8.12 11.94 9.69
CA GLU A 368 9.46 12.05 9.06
C GLU A 368 9.67 13.39 8.35
N TYR A 369 8.60 14.14 8.11
CA TYR A 369 8.63 15.47 7.51
C TYR A 369 8.57 16.61 8.53
N HIS A 370 8.63 16.31 9.85
CA HIS A 370 8.44 17.30 10.91
C HIS A 370 9.28 18.57 10.74
N ASP A 371 10.59 18.41 10.51
CA ASP A 371 11.50 19.53 10.30
C ASP A 371 11.11 20.40 9.09
N ARG A 372 10.38 19.85 8.11
CA ARG A 372 9.94 20.54 6.89
C ARG A 372 8.58 21.22 7.04
N ASN A 373 7.93 21.15 8.20
CA ASN A 373 6.65 21.84 8.41
C ASN A 373 6.86 23.35 8.47
N ALA A 374 7.90 23.82 9.16
CA ALA A 374 8.28 25.23 9.16
C ALA A 374 8.62 25.73 7.76
N GLN A 375 9.33 24.91 6.96
CA GLN A 375 9.61 25.19 5.56
C GLN A 375 8.33 25.32 4.72
N TYR A 376 7.38 24.39 4.88
CA TYR A 376 6.10 24.42 4.18
C TYR A 376 5.31 25.69 4.49
N GLU A 377 5.19 26.06 5.78
CA GLU A 377 4.50 27.29 6.19
C GLU A 377 5.21 28.55 5.67
N ARG A 378 6.54 28.59 5.75
CA ARG A 378 7.33 29.72 5.24
C ARG A 378 7.16 29.90 3.73
N ILE A 379 7.18 28.81 2.97
CA ILE A 379 6.99 28.86 1.51
C ILE A 379 5.58 29.36 1.16
N LEU A 380 4.53 28.92 1.86
CA LEU A 380 3.17 29.45 1.67
C LEU A 380 3.10 30.97 1.90
N GLN A 381 3.72 31.44 2.99
CA GLN A 381 3.78 32.86 3.31
C GLN A 381 4.53 33.66 2.24
N ASP A 382 5.69 33.18 1.80
CA ASP A 382 6.49 33.84 0.75
C ASP A 382 5.74 33.89 -0.59
N MET A 383 4.94 32.86 -0.91
CA MET A 383 4.05 32.86 -2.08
C MET A 383 2.84 33.79 -1.93
N GLY A 384 2.49 34.20 -0.70
CA GLY A 384 1.28 34.96 -0.38
C GLY A 384 0.01 34.12 -0.47
N LEU A 385 0.10 32.82 -0.17
CA LEU A 385 -1.00 31.87 -0.26
C LEU A 385 -1.67 31.64 1.10
N ARG A 386 -2.92 31.15 1.05
CA ARG A 386 -3.66 30.81 2.27
C ARG A 386 -2.93 29.73 3.08
N LYS A 387 -3.09 29.79 4.40
CA LYS A 387 -2.58 28.75 5.29
C LYS A 387 -3.26 27.41 5.02
N VAL A 388 -2.47 26.35 5.06
CA VAL A 388 -2.94 24.96 5.10
C VAL A 388 -2.45 24.37 6.41
N ASN A 389 -3.35 23.79 7.21
CA ASN A 389 -2.98 23.22 8.50
C ASN A 389 -2.26 21.89 8.26
N ILE A 390 -1.10 21.69 8.87
CA ILE A 390 -0.41 20.40 8.81
C ILE A 390 -0.91 19.56 9.97
N TYR A 391 -1.28 18.32 9.67
CA TYR A 391 -1.59 17.32 10.67
C TYR A 391 -0.58 16.17 10.53
N GLU A 392 0.19 15.91 11.58
CA GLU A 392 1.25 14.91 11.55
C GLU A 392 0.77 13.57 12.08
N PHE A 393 1.19 12.49 11.43
CA PHE A 393 0.97 11.14 11.92
C PHE A 393 2.26 10.34 12.00
N SER A 394 2.34 9.48 13.00
CA SER A 394 3.49 8.59 13.20
C SER A 394 3.70 7.68 11.97
N ARG A 395 4.93 7.60 11.49
CA ARG A 395 5.28 6.65 10.44
C ARG A 395 5.02 5.22 10.93
N LEU A 396 4.30 4.43 10.13
CA LEU A 396 4.09 3.03 10.43
C LEU A 396 5.39 2.26 10.20
N ASN A 397 5.86 1.56 11.24
CA ASN A 397 6.96 0.61 11.15
C ASN A 397 6.50 -0.71 11.77
N MET A 398 6.77 -1.82 11.08
CA MET A 398 6.36 -3.15 11.52
C MET A 398 7.59 -4.03 11.67
N VAL A 399 7.67 -4.74 12.79
CA VAL A 399 8.70 -5.77 12.99
C VAL A 399 8.52 -6.86 11.92
N TYR A 400 9.62 -7.43 11.46
CA TYR A 400 9.66 -8.46 10.40
C TYR A 400 9.16 -8.02 9.02
N THR A 401 8.95 -6.72 8.78
CA THR A 401 8.49 -6.19 7.50
C THR A 401 9.47 -5.17 6.95
N LEU A 402 9.85 -5.32 5.68
CA LEU A 402 10.68 -4.34 4.97
C LEU A 402 9.78 -3.46 4.10
N LEU A 403 9.83 -2.15 4.31
CA LEU A 403 9.02 -1.18 3.54
C LEU A 403 9.83 -0.43 2.48
N SER A 404 11.15 -0.55 2.45
CA SER A 404 11.95 0.20 1.49
C SER A 404 11.72 -0.34 0.06
N LYS A 405 11.45 0.56 -0.88
CA LYS A 405 11.25 0.23 -2.31
C LYS A 405 12.41 -0.59 -2.89
N ARG A 406 13.65 -0.26 -2.49
CA ARG A 406 14.86 -0.98 -2.90
C ARG A 406 14.84 -2.45 -2.45
N ASN A 407 14.48 -2.71 -1.19
CA ASN A 407 14.47 -4.08 -0.67
C ASN A 407 13.33 -4.88 -1.29
N LEU A 408 12.13 -4.31 -1.39
CA LEU A 408 10.99 -4.99 -2.00
C LEU A 408 11.27 -5.37 -3.47
N ARG A 409 11.86 -4.45 -4.23
CA ARG A 409 12.27 -4.71 -5.62
C ARG A 409 13.27 -5.87 -5.71
N TRP A 410 14.24 -5.93 -4.81
CA TRP A 410 15.22 -7.02 -4.77
C TRP A 410 14.57 -8.41 -4.63
N PHE A 411 13.55 -8.55 -3.76
CA PHE A 411 12.84 -9.83 -3.61
C PHE A 411 12.12 -10.26 -4.88
N VAL A 412 11.51 -9.31 -5.61
CA VAL A 412 10.84 -9.59 -6.89
C VAL A 412 11.86 -9.97 -7.96
N GLU A 413 12.91 -9.16 -8.14
CA GLU A 413 13.95 -9.37 -9.15
C GLU A 413 14.71 -10.69 -8.95
N ASN A 414 14.87 -11.15 -7.71
CA ASN A 414 15.56 -12.40 -7.37
C ASN A 414 14.60 -13.60 -7.25
N GLY A 415 13.35 -13.48 -7.70
CA GLY A 415 12.37 -14.56 -7.70
C GLY A 415 12.09 -15.16 -6.32
N LYS A 416 12.27 -14.37 -5.25
CA LYS A 416 12.00 -14.81 -3.87
C LYS A 416 10.52 -14.69 -3.52
N VAL A 417 9.77 -13.97 -4.34
CA VAL A 417 8.31 -13.84 -4.31
C VAL A 417 7.73 -13.98 -5.71
N GLU A 418 6.42 -14.25 -5.80
CA GLU A 418 5.69 -14.40 -7.07
C GLU A 418 5.57 -13.08 -7.83
N GLY A 419 5.57 -11.95 -7.11
CA GLY A 419 5.37 -10.62 -7.66
C GLY A 419 5.11 -9.58 -6.58
N TRP A 420 4.67 -8.40 -7.01
CA TRP A 420 4.32 -7.31 -6.09
C TRP A 420 3.02 -7.53 -5.33
N ASP A 421 2.15 -8.40 -5.81
CA ASP A 421 0.91 -8.81 -5.18
C ASP A 421 1.07 -10.08 -4.33
N ASP A 422 2.30 -10.58 -4.12
CA ASP A 422 2.55 -11.77 -3.30
C ASP A 422 1.96 -11.59 -1.88
N PRO A 423 1.23 -12.58 -1.32
CA PRO A 423 0.63 -12.47 0.02
C PRO A 423 1.62 -12.23 1.17
N ARG A 424 2.91 -12.41 0.94
CA ARG A 424 3.98 -12.12 1.91
C ARG A 424 4.46 -10.67 1.83
N PHE A 425 4.13 -9.95 0.76
CA PHE A 425 4.52 -8.57 0.58
C PHE A 425 3.60 -7.61 1.35
N PRO A 426 4.16 -6.50 1.87
CA PRO A 426 3.38 -5.50 2.59
C PRO A 426 2.69 -4.51 1.64
N THR A 427 2.43 -4.90 0.38
CA THR A 427 1.76 -4.07 -0.63
C THR A 427 0.24 -4.07 -0.46
N ALA A 428 -0.47 -3.10 -1.04
CA ALA A 428 -1.94 -3.08 -1.00
C ALA A 428 -2.52 -4.39 -1.52
N GLN A 429 -2.12 -4.77 -2.74
CA GLN A 429 -2.55 -6.01 -3.37
C GLN A 429 -2.09 -7.24 -2.59
N GLY A 430 -0.85 -7.28 -2.08
CA GLY A 430 -0.35 -8.41 -1.28
C GLY A 430 -1.14 -8.62 0.01
N ILE A 431 -1.41 -7.55 0.75
CA ILE A 431 -2.17 -7.59 2.01
C ILE A 431 -3.62 -8.03 1.77
N VAL A 432 -4.28 -7.52 0.73
CA VAL A 432 -5.65 -7.90 0.40
C VAL A 432 -5.72 -9.30 -0.20
N ARG A 433 -4.76 -9.71 -1.03
CA ARG A 433 -4.64 -11.08 -1.52
C ARG A 433 -4.38 -12.07 -0.39
N ARG A 434 -3.65 -11.63 0.65
CA ARG A 434 -3.51 -12.36 1.92
C ARG A 434 -4.83 -12.44 2.71
N GLY A 435 -5.92 -11.81 2.28
CA GLY A 435 -7.23 -11.92 2.94
C GLY A 435 -7.42 -10.97 4.13
N LEU A 436 -6.55 -9.96 4.30
CA LEU A 436 -6.79 -8.93 5.31
C LEU A 436 -7.99 -8.07 4.88
N LYS A 437 -8.96 -7.92 5.78
CA LYS A 437 -10.12 -7.03 5.58
C LYS A 437 -9.69 -5.58 5.73
N ILE A 438 -10.15 -4.71 4.83
CA ILE A 438 -9.83 -3.28 4.85
C ILE A 438 -10.31 -2.63 6.16
N GLU A 439 -11.47 -3.05 6.67
CA GLU A 439 -12.01 -2.53 7.93
C GLU A 439 -11.08 -2.84 9.11
N ALA A 440 -10.51 -4.05 9.14
CA ALA A 440 -9.54 -4.42 10.17
C ALA A 440 -8.24 -3.61 10.06
N LEU A 441 -7.80 -3.33 8.83
CA LEU A 441 -6.63 -2.48 8.60
C LEU A 441 -6.89 -1.02 9.04
N VAL A 442 -8.09 -0.49 8.78
CA VAL A 442 -8.50 0.85 9.25
C VAL A 442 -8.47 0.90 10.78
N GLN A 443 -9.08 -0.08 11.45
CA GLN A 443 -9.07 -0.14 12.93
C GLN A 443 -7.64 -0.18 13.48
N PHE A 444 -6.80 -1.05 12.92
CA PHE A 444 -5.38 -1.10 13.28
C PHE A 444 -4.68 0.25 13.12
N ILE A 445 -4.91 0.95 12.00
CA ILE A 445 -4.31 2.27 11.76
C ILE A 445 -4.77 3.31 12.80
N LEU A 446 -6.05 3.30 13.16
CA LEU A 446 -6.62 4.24 14.13
C LEU A 446 -6.11 3.96 15.56
N GLU A 447 -6.01 2.70 15.96
CA GLU A 447 -5.44 2.31 17.26
C GLU A 447 -3.96 2.73 17.39
N GLN A 448 -3.18 2.59 16.32
CA GLN A 448 -1.79 3.07 16.27
C GLN A 448 -1.65 4.60 16.26
N HIS A 449 -2.78 5.31 16.15
CA HIS A 449 -2.81 6.76 16.14
C HIS A 449 -3.34 7.37 17.46
N ALA A 450 -4.02 6.55 18.27
CA ALA A 450 -4.58 6.94 19.57
C ALA A 450 -3.58 6.81 20.74
N LEU A 451 -2.28 6.66 20.46
CA LEU A 451 -1.21 6.51 21.45
C LEU A 451 -0.11 7.55 21.28
#